data_AF-X0UMW9-F1
#
_entry.id   AF-X0UMW9-F1
#
_cell.length_a   1.000
_cell.length_b   1.000
_cell.length_c   1.000
_cell.angle_alpha   90.00
_cell.angle_beta   90.00
_cell.angle_gamma   90.00
#
_symmetry.space_group_name_H-M   'P 1'
#
loop_
_entity.id
_entity.type
_entity.pdbx_description
1 polymer ?
#
loop_
_entity_poly.entity_id
_entity_poly.type
_entity_poly.pdbx_seq_one_letter_code
_entity_poly.pdbx_strand_id
1 'polypeptide(L)'
;IFLAIFITTCNNSAVPTTATKPAPTKIEPAADKNNPGTIPTAVTHNTPTVQSPSELDPTKPLLTSTISATVQPEGTDTSLVQIPQDSAPKPKRKLTPNAWKRLPIIPPVSDSVALIYQRGLELGNNPNAYSKIGDCGSTPAWFMGDFDKGLKYYDLGEYQDLDAVIQEFRGSHGRTSLAARSGFNAPSLFVSLWSDPELCEPNESPLECEFRVHRPIIAIIMLGANDMWHADEFEPSMRAIIEYSIENGVIPIISTKADNQEGDGS
;
A
#
# COMPACT_ATOMS: atom_id res chain seq x y z
N ILE A 1 -14.36 -16.48 41.34
CA ILE A 1 -13.24 -16.58 40.37
C ILE A 1 -13.63 -15.72 39.19
N PHE A 2 -13.06 -14.51 39.09
CA PHE A 2 -13.33 -13.59 37.99
C PHE A 2 -12.32 -13.89 36.88
N LEU A 3 -12.83 -14.26 35.70
CA LEU A 3 -12.05 -14.38 34.48
C LEU A 3 -12.08 -13.02 33.78
N ALA A 4 -10.97 -12.29 33.87
CA ALA A 4 -10.74 -11.09 33.07
C ALA A 4 -10.13 -11.53 31.73
N ILE A 5 -10.81 -11.25 30.62
CA ILE A 5 -10.25 -11.39 29.28
C ILE A 5 -9.76 -9.99 28.88
N PHE A 6 -8.45 -9.83 28.80
CA PHE A 6 -7.81 -8.66 28.21
C PHE A 6 -7.68 -8.89 26.70
N ILE A 7 -8.22 -7.97 25.90
CA ILE A 7 -7.94 -7.90 24.47
C ILE A 7 -6.50 -7.42 24.35
N THR A 8 -5.58 -8.32 23.99
CA THR A 8 -4.20 -7.99 23.67
C THR A 8 -4.16 -7.13 22.41
N THR A 9 -3.47 -5.99 22.49
CA THR A 9 -2.98 -5.22 21.35
C THR A 9 -2.23 -6.11 20.36
N CYS A 10 -2.14 -5.69 19.10
CA CYS A 10 -1.33 -6.33 18.05
C CYS A 10 0.17 -6.37 18.41
N ASN A 11 0.56 -7.18 19.38
CA ASN A 11 1.96 -7.36 19.73
C ASN A 11 2.43 -8.66 19.09
N ASN A 12 3.15 -8.55 17.98
CA ASN A 12 3.66 -9.71 17.27
C ASN A 12 5.01 -10.13 17.84
N SER A 13 5.10 -11.36 18.31
CA SER A 13 6.34 -12.14 18.40
C SER A 13 5.99 -13.62 18.48
N ALA A 14 5.49 -14.18 17.37
CA ALA A 14 5.52 -15.62 17.18
C ALA A 14 6.86 -15.98 16.49
N VAL A 15 7.91 -16.14 17.30
CA VAL A 15 9.08 -16.92 16.89
C VAL A 15 8.61 -18.39 16.83
N PRO A 16 8.79 -19.11 15.72
CA PRO A 16 8.36 -20.50 15.64
C PRO A 16 9.19 -21.32 16.62
N THR A 17 8.52 -21.85 17.66
CA THR A 17 9.13 -22.76 18.61
C THR A 17 9.45 -24.06 17.90
N THR A 18 10.72 -24.46 18.00
CA THR A 18 11.29 -25.64 17.36
C THR A 18 10.55 -26.90 17.83
N ALA A 19 10.05 -27.69 16.87
CA ALA A 19 9.41 -28.96 17.14
C ALA A 19 10.39 -29.91 17.86
N THR A 20 9.97 -30.44 19.00
CA THR A 20 10.72 -31.41 19.79
C THR A 20 10.84 -32.73 19.03
N LYS A 21 12.05 -33.07 18.60
CA LYS A 21 12.40 -34.37 18.01
C LYS A 21 12.45 -35.44 19.11
N PRO A 22 11.84 -36.63 18.96
CA PRO A 22 11.94 -37.68 19.96
C PRO A 22 13.34 -38.29 19.98
N ALA A 23 13.78 -38.66 21.20
CA ALA A 23 15.10 -39.17 21.52
C ALA A 23 15.42 -40.50 20.82
N PRO A 24 16.65 -40.69 20.30
CA PRO A 24 17.14 -42.01 19.93
C PRO A 24 17.86 -42.71 21.09
N THR A 25 17.55 -43.99 21.20
CA THR A 25 18.09 -45.00 22.11
C THR A 25 19.61 -45.07 22.13
N LYS A 26 20.17 -45.20 23.34
CA LYS A 26 21.59 -45.36 23.67
C LYS A 26 22.16 -46.68 23.12
N ILE A 27 23.20 -46.59 22.29
CA ILE A 27 24.16 -47.66 22.02
C ILE A 27 25.56 -47.04 22.04
N GLU A 28 26.37 -47.43 23.03
CA GLU A 28 27.85 -47.32 23.05
C GLU A 28 28.45 -48.55 22.32
N PRO A 29 29.76 -48.64 21.97
CA PRO A 29 30.87 -47.73 22.27
C PRO A 29 31.84 -47.48 21.08
N ALA A 30 32.83 -46.61 21.28
CA ALA A 30 34.27 -46.87 21.10
C ALA A 30 35.05 -45.57 20.83
N ALA A 31 36.12 -45.39 21.60
CA ALA A 31 37.05 -44.29 21.54
C ALA A 31 37.99 -44.37 20.32
N ASP A 32 38.39 -43.21 19.79
CA ASP A 32 39.74 -43.05 19.24
C ASP A 32 40.30 -41.66 19.55
N LYS A 33 41.57 -41.67 19.93
CA LYS A 33 42.39 -40.53 20.36
C LYS A 33 43.16 -40.03 19.15
N ASN A 34 43.32 -38.71 18.98
CA ASN A 34 44.57 -38.05 18.52
C ASN A 34 44.38 -36.53 18.32
N ASN A 35 44.78 -35.77 19.35
CA ASN A 35 45.71 -34.60 19.42
C ASN A 35 45.79 -33.53 18.28
N PRO A 36 46.43 -32.35 18.50
CA PRO A 36 45.79 -31.04 18.50
C PRO A 36 46.40 -30.08 17.46
N GLY A 37 45.81 -28.89 17.27
CA GLY A 37 46.37 -27.89 16.34
C GLY A 37 45.97 -26.47 16.72
N THR A 38 46.98 -25.68 17.02
CA THR A 38 46.99 -24.35 17.64
C THR A 38 46.66 -23.22 16.65
N ILE A 39 46.16 -22.11 17.21
CA ILE A 39 45.88 -20.77 16.63
C ILE A 39 47.17 -20.14 16.03
N PRO A 40 47.12 -19.31 14.96
CA PRO A 40 47.20 -17.85 15.15
C PRO A 40 46.46 -16.94 14.13
N THR A 41 45.86 -15.88 14.68
CA THR A 41 46.03 -14.45 14.33
C THR A 41 45.35 -13.81 13.11
N ALA A 42 44.56 -12.78 13.47
CA ALA A 42 44.17 -11.53 12.82
C ALA A 42 44.72 -11.19 11.42
N VAL A 43 43.79 -10.83 10.53
CA VAL A 43 44.05 -10.12 9.28
C VAL A 43 43.45 -8.72 9.36
N THR A 44 44.31 -7.73 9.23
CA THR A 44 44.02 -6.30 9.08
C THR A 44 43.24 -6.02 7.78
N HIS A 45 42.13 -5.29 7.88
CA HIS A 45 41.42 -4.74 6.71
C HIS A 45 41.94 -3.34 6.40
N ASN A 46 42.62 -3.20 5.26
CA ASN A 46 43.00 -1.93 4.68
C ASN A 46 41.88 -1.39 3.79
N THR A 47 41.58 -0.11 4.00
CA THR A 47 40.67 0.76 3.22
C THR A 47 41.11 0.93 1.76
N PRO A 48 40.20 0.92 0.78
CA PRO A 48 40.44 1.52 -0.52
C PRO A 48 39.88 2.95 -0.60
N THR A 49 40.78 3.89 -0.83
CA THR A 49 40.54 5.29 -1.22
C THR A 49 39.89 5.35 -2.61
N VAL A 50 38.72 5.98 -2.73
CA VAL A 50 38.10 6.31 -4.03
C VAL A 50 38.55 7.70 -4.46
N GLN A 51 39.21 7.79 -5.60
CA GLN A 51 39.58 9.05 -6.25
C GLN A 51 38.44 9.56 -7.15
N SER A 52 38.17 10.85 -7.02
CA SER A 52 37.25 11.68 -7.80
C SER A 52 37.91 12.17 -9.11
N PRO A 53 37.16 12.33 -10.22
CA PRO A 53 37.53 13.25 -11.29
C PRO A 53 36.65 14.52 -11.28
N SER A 54 37.36 15.65 -11.42
CA SER A 54 36.87 17.02 -11.51
C SER A 54 35.90 17.34 -12.66
N GLU A 55 35.24 18.46 -12.40
CA GLU A 55 34.21 19.23 -13.07
C GLU A 55 34.62 19.98 -14.37
N LEU A 56 33.63 20.06 -15.27
CA LEU A 56 33.23 21.04 -16.32
C LEU A 56 34.18 22.14 -16.84
N ASP A 57 34.16 22.38 -18.17
CA ASP A 57 33.81 23.71 -18.74
C ASP A 57 33.38 23.65 -20.24
N PRO A 58 32.60 24.63 -20.76
CA PRO A 58 31.81 24.58 -22.00
C PRO A 58 32.38 25.42 -23.17
N THR A 59 31.61 25.45 -24.28
CA THR A 59 31.49 26.51 -25.31
C THR A 59 32.15 26.26 -26.67
N LYS A 60 31.35 26.00 -27.72
CA LYS A 60 31.51 26.58 -29.08
C LYS A 60 30.19 26.48 -29.91
N PRO A 61 29.82 27.48 -30.74
CA PRO A 61 28.42 27.79 -31.00
C PRO A 61 27.79 27.24 -32.28
N LEU A 62 26.46 27.26 -32.19
CA LEU A 62 25.34 27.22 -33.15
C LEU A 62 25.64 27.59 -34.62
N LEU A 63 25.26 26.69 -35.54
CA LEU A 63 25.07 26.99 -36.97
C LEU A 63 23.62 27.41 -37.22
N THR A 64 23.44 28.68 -37.54
CA THR A 64 22.19 29.31 -37.97
C THR A 64 21.92 28.95 -39.42
N SER A 65 20.76 28.36 -39.74
CA SER A 65 20.27 28.25 -41.12
C SER A 65 18.96 29.02 -41.22
N THR A 66 19.06 30.20 -41.83
CA THR A 66 17.94 31.06 -42.19
C THR A 66 17.43 30.66 -43.56
N ILE A 67 16.16 30.27 -43.66
CA ILE A 67 15.44 30.22 -44.94
C ILE A 67 14.21 31.10 -44.82
N SER A 68 14.26 32.24 -45.48
CA SER A 68 13.11 33.12 -45.74
C SER A 68 12.37 32.58 -46.96
N ALA A 69 11.10 32.26 -46.82
CA ALA A 69 10.18 32.10 -47.93
C ALA A 69 8.81 32.67 -47.53
N THR A 70 8.50 33.84 -48.10
CA THR A 70 7.21 34.51 -48.00
C THR A 70 6.39 34.19 -49.24
N VAL A 71 5.30 33.45 -49.10
CA VAL A 71 4.17 33.45 -50.06
C VAL A 71 2.85 33.33 -49.27
N GLN A 72 1.86 34.07 -49.77
CA GLN A 72 0.63 34.62 -49.20
C GLN A 72 -0.46 33.60 -48.82
N PRO A 73 -1.40 33.90 -47.90
CA PRO A 73 -2.39 32.94 -47.42
C PRO A 73 -3.58 32.80 -48.39
N GLU A 74 -3.89 31.56 -48.74
CA GLU A 74 -5.14 31.15 -49.37
C GLU A 74 -6.20 31.00 -48.26
N GLY A 75 -7.27 31.80 -48.36
CA GLY A 75 -8.34 31.87 -47.36
C GLY A 75 -9.07 30.55 -47.24
N THR A 76 -8.77 29.80 -46.18
CA THR A 76 -9.58 28.68 -45.70
C THR A 76 -10.28 29.12 -44.44
N ASP A 77 -11.60 29.23 -44.52
CA ASP A 77 -12.54 29.57 -43.45
C ASP A 77 -12.43 28.52 -42.33
N THR A 78 -11.49 28.73 -41.40
CA THR A 78 -11.29 27.86 -40.25
C THR A 78 -12.23 28.33 -39.15
N SER A 79 -13.42 27.75 -39.14
CA SER A 79 -14.34 27.84 -38.01
C SER A 79 -13.61 27.39 -36.75
N LEU A 80 -13.38 28.32 -35.83
CA LEU A 80 -12.76 28.05 -34.53
C LEU A 80 -13.67 27.10 -33.75
N VAL A 81 -13.28 25.83 -33.67
CA VAL A 81 -13.83 24.91 -32.67
C VAL A 81 -13.45 25.47 -31.30
N GLN A 82 -14.40 26.13 -30.65
CA GLN A 82 -14.27 26.50 -29.25
C GLN A 82 -14.19 25.20 -28.44
N ILE A 83 -12.98 24.87 -27.97
CA ILE A 83 -12.77 23.90 -26.91
C ILE A 83 -13.57 24.40 -25.70
N PRO A 84 -14.52 23.62 -25.15
CA PRO A 84 -15.24 24.01 -23.95
C PRO A 84 -14.22 24.31 -22.85
N GLN A 85 -14.19 25.57 -22.45
CA GLN A 85 -13.35 26.06 -21.37
C GLN A 85 -13.73 25.31 -20.09
N ASP A 86 -12.71 24.70 -19.51
CA ASP A 86 -12.63 24.07 -18.20
C ASP A 86 -13.72 24.54 -17.22
N SER A 87 -14.68 23.66 -16.94
CA SER A 87 -15.71 23.90 -15.94
C SER A 87 -15.05 23.93 -14.57
N ALA A 88 -15.02 25.12 -13.94
CA ALA A 88 -14.54 25.34 -12.58
C ALA A 88 -14.96 24.21 -11.62
N PRO A 89 -14.08 23.79 -10.68
CA PRO A 89 -14.40 22.74 -9.72
C PRO A 89 -15.71 23.06 -9.01
N LYS A 90 -16.71 22.19 -9.16
CA LYS A 90 -17.96 22.33 -8.40
C LYS A 90 -17.60 22.41 -6.92
N PRO A 91 -18.16 23.37 -6.15
CA PRO A 91 -17.87 23.48 -4.73
C PRO A 91 -18.16 22.13 -4.06
N LYS A 92 -17.12 21.51 -3.47
CA LYS A 92 -17.25 20.25 -2.72
C LYS A 92 -18.30 20.47 -1.65
N ARG A 93 -19.45 19.79 -1.74
CA ARG A 93 -20.53 19.88 -0.76
C ARG A 93 -20.00 19.39 0.59
N LYS A 94 -19.72 20.31 1.51
CA LYS A 94 -19.38 19.96 2.88
C LYS A 94 -20.62 19.37 3.55
N LEU A 95 -20.56 18.08 3.85
CA LEU A 95 -21.54 17.44 4.71
C LEU A 95 -21.43 18.02 6.13
N THR A 96 -22.54 18.01 6.88
CA THR A 96 -22.46 18.35 8.31
C THR A 96 -21.66 17.28 9.07
N PRO A 97 -21.01 17.60 10.20
CA PRO A 97 -20.18 16.64 10.93
C PRO A 97 -20.85 15.31 11.27
N ASN A 98 -22.17 15.28 11.45
CA ASN A 98 -22.95 14.08 11.77
C ASN A 98 -23.67 13.46 10.55
N ALA A 99 -23.49 13.98 9.34
CA ALA A 99 -24.18 13.45 8.16
C ALA A 99 -23.75 12.01 7.83
N TRP A 100 -22.51 11.65 8.14
CA TRP A 100 -21.98 10.30 7.88
C TRP A 100 -22.79 9.22 8.59
N LYS A 101 -23.35 9.50 9.78
CA LYS A 101 -24.21 8.59 10.56
C LYS A 101 -25.52 8.19 9.85
N ARG A 102 -25.89 8.91 8.79
CA ARG A 102 -27.10 8.65 7.99
C ARG A 102 -26.78 8.17 6.58
N LEU A 103 -25.51 7.93 6.26
CA LEU A 103 -25.14 7.36 4.97
C LEU A 103 -25.57 5.89 4.92
N PRO A 104 -25.91 5.38 3.72
CA PRO A 104 -26.21 3.96 3.57
C PRO A 104 -24.98 3.13 3.91
N ILE A 105 -25.21 1.97 4.56
CA ILE A 105 -24.16 1.01 4.88
C ILE A 105 -23.49 0.50 3.59
N ILE A 106 -24.32 0.20 2.58
CA ILE A 106 -23.86 -0.14 1.23
C ILE A 106 -24.21 1.05 0.32
N PRO A 107 -23.24 1.90 -0.06
CA PRO A 107 -23.50 3.03 -0.93
C PRO A 107 -23.79 2.57 -2.36
N PRO A 108 -24.66 3.28 -3.11
CA PRO A 108 -24.79 3.04 -4.54
C PRO A 108 -23.48 3.40 -5.25
N VAL A 109 -23.09 2.60 -6.25
CA VAL A 109 -21.98 2.94 -7.13
C VAL A 109 -22.36 4.18 -7.94
N SER A 110 -21.53 5.22 -7.84
CA SER A 110 -21.74 6.49 -8.55
C SER A 110 -21.00 6.53 -9.89
N ASP A 111 -21.41 7.42 -10.78
CA ASP A 111 -20.70 7.66 -12.05
C ASP A 111 -19.22 8.01 -11.84
N SER A 112 -18.89 8.72 -10.75
CA SER A 112 -17.50 9.01 -10.39
C SER A 112 -16.69 7.75 -10.08
N VAL A 113 -17.29 6.77 -9.39
CA VAL A 113 -16.63 5.48 -9.13
C VAL A 113 -16.43 4.70 -10.45
N ALA A 114 -17.42 4.74 -11.34
CA ALA A 114 -17.30 4.12 -12.67
C ALA A 114 -16.17 4.76 -13.50
N LEU A 115 -16.00 6.08 -13.44
CA LEU A 115 -14.89 6.78 -14.10
C LEU A 115 -13.52 6.39 -13.53
N ILE A 116 -13.41 6.26 -12.19
CA ILE A 116 -12.17 5.80 -11.55
C ILE A 116 -11.83 4.37 -11.99
N TYR A 117 -12.84 3.48 -12.03
CA TYR A 117 -12.67 2.10 -12.50
C TYR A 117 -12.15 2.05 -13.94
N GLN A 118 -12.80 2.78 -14.85
CA GLN A 118 -12.38 2.82 -16.26
C GLN A 118 -10.96 3.36 -16.41
N ARG A 119 -10.63 4.43 -15.67
CA ARG A 119 -9.26 4.96 -15.64
C ARG A 119 -8.26 3.94 -15.13
N GLY A 120 -8.61 3.17 -14.10
CA GLY A 120 -7.79 2.08 -13.58
C GLY A 120 -7.49 1.02 -14.65
N LEU A 121 -8.50 0.62 -15.43
CA LEU A 121 -8.32 -0.32 -16.54
C LEU A 121 -7.37 0.23 -17.61
N GLU A 122 -7.53 1.49 -18.01
CA GLU A 122 -6.63 2.17 -18.97
C GLU A 122 -5.19 2.25 -18.47
N LEU A 123 -5.02 2.48 -17.16
CA LEU A 123 -3.73 2.53 -16.52
C LEU A 123 -3.09 1.14 -16.40
N GLY A 124 -3.84 0.06 -16.56
CA GLY A 124 -3.39 -1.32 -16.44
C GLY A 124 -3.43 -1.86 -15.00
N ASN A 125 -4.38 -1.38 -14.20
CA ASN A 125 -4.70 -1.98 -12.90
C ASN A 125 -5.43 -3.31 -13.11
N ASN A 126 -5.18 -4.27 -12.22
CA ASN A 126 -5.79 -5.58 -12.27
C ASN A 126 -7.23 -5.50 -11.73
N PRO A 127 -8.26 -5.78 -12.55
CA PRO A 127 -9.66 -5.71 -12.12
C PRO A 127 -10.00 -6.73 -11.02
N ASN A 128 -9.18 -7.76 -10.87
CA ASN A 128 -9.32 -8.84 -9.88
C ASN A 128 -8.43 -8.64 -8.64
N ALA A 129 -7.88 -7.44 -8.44
CA ALA A 129 -6.99 -7.15 -7.33
C ALA A 129 -7.48 -6.00 -6.46
N TYR A 130 -7.40 -6.17 -5.14
CA TYR A 130 -7.52 -5.06 -4.20
C TYR A 130 -6.34 -5.05 -3.23
N SER A 131 -6.03 -3.86 -2.72
CA SER A 131 -5.05 -3.65 -1.66
C SER A 131 -5.74 -3.37 -0.33
N LYS A 132 -5.18 -3.92 0.75
CA LYS A 132 -5.52 -3.52 2.12
C LYS A 132 -4.48 -2.50 2.56
N ILE A 133 -4.91 -1.37 3.07
CA ILE A 133 -4.04 -0.27 3.50
C ILE A 133 -4.34 -0.02 4.97
N GLY A 134 -3.30 0.06 5.80
CA GLY A 134 -3.50 0.38 7.21
C GLY A 134 -2.43 -0.17 8.14
N ASP A 135 -2.84 -0.41 9.38
CA ASP A 135 -1.95 -0.88 10.43
C ASP A 135 -1.92 -2.42 10.56
N CYS A 136 -1.63 -2.93 11.75
CA CYS A 136 -1.67 -4.37 12.02
C CYS A 136 -3.04 -5.01 11.71
N GLY A 137 -4.14 -4.27 11.91
CA GLY A 137 -5.49 -4.75 11.66
C GLY A 137 -5.74 -5.04 10.19
N SER A 138 -5.04 -4.36 9.27
CA SER A 138 -5.17 -4.56 7.83
C SER A 138 -4.37 -5.74 7.27
N THR A 139 -3.63 -6.45 8.12
CA THR A 139 -2.84 -7.63 7.70
C THR A 139 -3.73 -8.87 7.53
N PRO A 140 -3.37 -9.82 6.64
CA PRO A 140 -4.20 -11.00 6.37
C PRO A 140 -4.40 -11.94 7.57
N ALA A 141 -3.60 -11.79 8.63
CA ALA A 141 -3.83 -12.50 9.88
C ALA A 141 -5.12 -12.06 10.59
N TRP A 142 -5.53 -10.80 10.41
CA TRP A 142 -6.66 -10.18 11.11
C TRP A 142 -7.80 -9.77 10.17
N PHE A 143 -7.50 -9.50 8.90
CA PHE A 143 -8.47 -8.99 7.95
C PHE A 143 -8.46 -9.77 6.63
N MET A 144 -9.59 -10.41 6.34
CA MET A 144 -9.93 -11.12 5.10
C MET A 144 -9.07 -12.32 4.71
N GLY A 145 -7.90 -12.56 5.33
CA GLY A 145 -6.95 -13.58 4.85
C GLY A 145 -7.45 -15.03 4.84
N ASP A 146 -8.48 -15.37 5.62
CA ASP A 146 -9.06 -16.71 5.62
C ASP A 146 -9.78 -17.07 4.30
N PHE A 147 -10.24 -16.07 3.54
CA PHE A 147 -10.92 -16.30 2.26
C PHE A 147 -10.03 -16.94 1.19
N ASP A 148 -8.70 -16.78 1.28
CA ASP A 148 -7.74 -17.45 0.39
C ASP A 148 -7.23 -18.80 0.93
N LYS A 149 -7.59 -19.19 2.15
CA LYS A 149 -7.16 -20.47 2.75
C LYS A 149 -8.10 -21.64 2.41
N GLY A 150 -9.25 -21.35 1.81
CA GLY A 150 -10.27 -22.30 1.35
C GLY A 150 -11.42 -22.52 2.35
N LEU A 151 -12.46 -23.21 1.89
CA LEU A 151 -13.78 -23.34 2.56
C LEU A 151 -13.76 -23.95 3.98
N LYS A 152 -12.63 -24.53 4.42
CA LYS A 152 -12.50 -25.02 5.80
C LYS A 152 -12.21 -23.90 6.82
N TYR A 153 -11.90 -22.70 6.35
CA TYR A 153 -11.54 -21.55 7.20
C TYR A 153 -12.64 -20.49 7.31
N TYR A 154 -13.73 -20.60 6.55
CA TYR A 154 -14.86 -19.69 6.63
C TYR A 154 -16.16 -20.40 6.23
N ASP A 155 -17.29 -19.88 6.73
CA ASP A 155 -18.64 -20.26 6.33
C ASP A 155 -19.42 -18.98 6.05
N LEU A 156 -20.02 -18.88 4.85
CA LEU A 156 -20.77 -17.69 4.43
C LEU A 156 -22.20 -17.67 5.00
N GLY A 157 -22.70 -18.78 5.56
CA GLY A 157 -24.04 -18.84 6.13
C GLY A 157 -25.11 -18.41 5.12
N GLU A 158 -25.87 -17.37 5.44
CA GLU A 158 -26.90 -16.80 4.56
C GLU A 158 -26.35 -15.91 3.43
N TYR A 159 -25.08 -15.50 3.50
CA TYR A 159 -24.43 -14.56 2.56
C TYR A 159 -23.72 -15.27 1.41
N GLN A 160 -24.34 -16.32 0.87
CA GLN A 160 -23.75 -17.12 -0.21
C GLN A 160 -23.52 -16.32 -1.49
N ASP A 161 -24.22 -15.20 -1.66
CA ASP A 161 -24.03 -14.24 -2.75
C ASP A 161 -22.63 -13.59 -2.73
N LEU A 162 -21.95 -13.56 -1.58
CA LEU A 162 -20.58 -13.05 -1.47
C LEU A 162 -19.52 -13.99 -2.05
N ASP A 163 -19.83 -15.25 -2.35
CA ASP A 163 -18.86 -16.18 -2.93
C ASP A 163 -18.31 -15.64 -4.25
N ALA A 164 -19.16 -15.07 -5.11
CA ALA A 164 -18.73 -14.47 -6.37
C ALA A 164 -17.69 -13.36 -6.16
N VAL A 165 -17.86 -12.53 -5.13
CA VAL A 165 -16.91 -11.46 -4.78
C VAL A 165 -15.61 -12.04 -4.21
N ILE A 166 -15.71 -13.08 -3.38
CA ILE A 166 -14.54 -13.79 -2.85
C ILE A 166 -13.73 -14.39 -3.99
N GLN A 167 -14.39 -15.05 -4.95
CA GLN A 167 -13.75 -15.63 -6.13
C GLN A 167 -13.10 -14.56 -7.02
N GLU A 168 -13.78 -13.43 -7.25
CA GLU A 168 -13.31 -12.32 -8.09
C GLU A 168 -11.96 -11.77 -7.63
N PHE A 169 -11.72 -11.72 -6.32
CA PHE A 169 -10.54 -11.12 -5.71
C PHE A 169 -9.56 -12.13 -5.09
N ARG A 170 -9.61 -13.40 -5.51
CA ARG A 170 -8.69 -14.43 -5.02
C ARG A 170 -7.23 -14.01 -5.16
N GLY A 171 -6.45 -14.31 -4.13
CA GLY A 171 -5.05 -13.90 -3.98
C GLY A 171 -4.90 -12.52 -3.33
N SER A 172 -5.90 -11.64 -3.39
CA SER A 172 -5.85 -10.36 -2.68
C SER A 172 -6.17 -10.52 -1.19
N HIS A 173 -6.97 -11.52 -0.83
CA HIS A 173 -7.41 -11.74 0.56
C HIS A 173 -6.26 -12.12 1.49
N GLY A 174 -5.45 -13.09 1.07
CA GLY A 174 -4.34 -13.65 1.83
C GLY A 174 -3.01 -12.91 1.63
N ARG A 175 -2.90 -12.02 0.63
CA ARG A 175 -1.68 -11.24 0.40
C ARG A 175 -1.45 -10.21 1.49
N THR A 176 -0.22 -10.11 1.98
CA THR A 176 0.23 -8.98 2.80
C THR A 176 0.55 -7.80 1.89
N SER A 177 -0.15 -6.69 2.11
CA SER A 177 0.07 -5.44 1.39
C SER A 177 1.33 -4.74 1.89
N LEU A 178 2.06 -4.08 0.98
CA LEU A 178 3.23 -3.27 1.31
C LEU A 178 2.84 -1.96 2.03
N ALA A 179 1.57 -1.59 1.92
CA ALA A 179 0.94 -0.48 2.62
C ALA A 179 0.13 -0.92 3.86
N ALA A 180 0.37 -2.13 4.39
CA ALA A 180 -0.25 -2.63 5.62
C ALA A 180 0.78 -3.21 6.60
N ARG A 181 1.07 -2.48 7.68
CA ARG A 181 2.09 -2.89 8.66
C ARG A 181 1.77 -2.41 10.07
N SER A 182 2.16 -3.21 11.07
CA SER A 182 2.04 -2.81 12.48
C SER A 182 2.69 -1.46 12.73
N GLY A 183 1.96 -0.55 13.39
CA GLY A 183 2.42 0.79 13.72
C GLY A 183 2.22 1.83 12.62
N PHE A 184 1.70 1.46 11.44
CA PHE A 184 1.34 2.45 10.43
C PHE A 184 0.21 3.36 10.92
N ASN A 185 0.36 4.64 10.59
CA ASN A 185 -0.61 5.71 10.72
C ASN A 185 -0.76 6.39 9.35
N ALA A 186 -1.69 7.33 9.19
CA ALA A 186 -1.96 7.91 7.87
C ALA A 186 -0.73 8.58 7.21
N PRO A 187 0.09 9.39 7.93
CA PRO A 187 1.31 9.95 7.34
C PRO A 187 2.34 8.91 6.89
N SER A 188 2.48 7.80 7.63
CA SER A 188 3.54 6.82 7.38
C SER A 188 3.51 6.21 5.96
N LEU A 189 2.34 6.20 5.32
CA LEU A 189 2.16 5.66 3.97
C LEU A 189 2.89 6.41 2.87
N PHE A 190 3.30 7.67 3.13
CA PHE A 190 4.04 8.50 2.19
C PHE A 190 5.53 8.65 2.55
N VAL A 191 5.97 8.00 3.63
CA VAL A 191 7.34 8.12 4.12
C VAL A 191 8.15 6.90 3.67
N SER A 192 9.04 7.10 2.70
CA SER A 192 9.86 6.05 2.09
C SER A 192 10.75 5.26 3.05
N LEU A 193 11.06 5.81 4.23
CA LEU A 193 11.78 5.10 5.29
C LEU A 193 11.03 3.83 5.76
N TRP A 194 9.71 3.78 5.59
CA TRP A 194 8.88 2.64 6.00
C TRP A 194 8.68 1.58 4.92
N SER A 195 9.19 1.83 3.71
CA SER A 195 9.08 0.91 2.58
C SER A 195 9.93 -0.33 2.77
N ASP A 196 9.51 -1.42 2.14
CA ASP A 196 10.28 -2.66 2.09
C ASP A 196 11.44 -2.50 1.09
N PRO A 197 12.71 -2.49 1.53
CA PRO A 197 13.84 -2.24 0.64
C PRO A 197 14.10 -3.40 -0.35
N GLU A 198 13.49 -4.57 -0.15
CA GLU A 198 13.62 -5.71 -1.06
C GLU A 198 12.61 -5.63 -2.22
N LEU A 199 11.50 -4.93 -2.04
CA LEU A 199 10.37 -4.90 -2.99
C LEU A 199 10.10 -3.50 -3.58
N CYS A 200 10.47 -2.46 -2.84
CA CYS A 200 10.23 -1.07 -3.20
C CYS A 200 11.47 -0.39 -3.77
N GLU A 201 11.25 0.55 -4.68
CA GLU A 201 12.32 1.34 -5.27
C GLU A 201 12.89 2.35 -4.25
N PRO A 202 14.14 2.83 -4.44
CA PRO A 202 14.67 3.90 -3.60
C PRO A 202 13.79 5.15 -3.65
N ASN A 203 13.48 5.69 -2.46
CA ASN A 203 12.58 6.84 -2.25
C ASN A 203 11.10 6.60 -2.59
N GLU A 204 10.70 5.39 -2.94
CA GLU A 204 9.29 5.02 -3.09
C GLU A 204 8.65 4.86 -1.71
N SER A 205 7.47 5.43 -1.50
CA SER A 205 6.69 5.26 -0.28
C SER A 205 5.96 3.91 -0.23
N PRO A 206 5.49 3.44 0.95
CA PRO A 206 4.74 2.19 1.04
C PRO A 206 3.51 2.14 0.14
N LEU A 207 2.78 3.26 0.02
CA LEU A 207 1.58 3.33 -0.81
C LEU A 207 1.89 3.29 -2.31
N GLU A 208 2.90 4.07 -2.75
CA GLU A 208 3.37 4.06 -4.14
C GLU A 208 3.85 2.67 -4.53
N CYS A 209 4.65 2.04 -3.68
CA CYS A 209 5.17 0.70 -3.88
C CYS A 209 4.07 -0.34 -3.99
N GLU A 210 3.08 -0.30 -3.10
CA GLU A 210 1.93 -1.20 -3.17
C GLU A 210 1.16 -1.05 -4.49
N PHE A 211 0.92 0.18 -4.97
CA PHE A 211 0.20 0.40 -6.23
C PHE A 211 1.02 0.01 -7.46
N ARG A 212 2.35 0.23 -7.44
CA ARG A 212 3.23 -0.21 -8.52
C ARG A 212 3.31 -1.74 -8.60
N VAL A 213 3.48 -2.41 -7.46
CA VAL A 213 3.71 -3.86 -7.41
C VAL A 213 2.41 -4.65 -7.56
N HIS A 214 1.36 -4.28 -6.82
CA HIS A 214 0.11 -5.06 -6.79
C HIS A 214 -0.91 -4.61 -7.84
N ARG A 215 -0.83 -3.34 -8.29
CA ARG A 215 -1.70 -2.77 -9.33
C ARG A 215 -3.19 -2.98 -9.02
N PRO A 216 -3.69 -2.63 -7.82
CA PRO A 216 -5.07 -2.92 -7.43
C PRO A 216 -6.07 -2.06 -8.21
N ILE A 217 -7.30 -2.54 -8.37
CA ILE A 217 -8.43 -1.71 -8.80
C ILE A 217 -9.17 -1.06 -7.62
N ILE A 218 -9.05 -1.64 -6.43
CA ILE A 218 -9.68 -1.15 -5.18
C ILE A 218 -8.63 -1.05 -4.06
N ALA A 219 -8.74 -0.01 -3.24
CA ALA A 219 -7.97 0.15 -2.02
C ALA A 219 -8.91 0.23 -0.81
N ILE A 220 -8.84 -0.77 0.09
CA ILE A 220 -9.55 -0.75 1.37
C ILE A 220 -8.64 -0.11 2.41
N ILE A 221 -8.98 1.08 2.87
CA ILE A 221 -8.17 1.92 3.76
C ILE A 221 -8.75 1.86 5.17
N MET A 222 -7.96 1.34 6.11
CA MET A 222 -8.31 1.22 7.52
C MET A 222 -7.18 1.80 8.39
N LEU A 223 -7.33 3.07 8.75
CA LEU A 223 -6.38 3.86 9.53
C LEU A 223 -7.14 4.70 10.58
N GLY A 224 -6.44 5.18 11.61
CA GLY A 224 -7.01 6.04 12.65
C GLY A 224 -6.61 5.64 14.07
N ALA A 225 -6.44 4.34 14.35
CA ALA A 225 -6.11 3.87 15.70
C ALA A 225 -4.75 4.38 16.20
N ASN A 226 -3.74 4.44 15.32
CA ASN A 226 -2.41 4.96 15.65
C ASN A 226 -2.30 6.49 15.45
N ASP A 227 -3.36 7.14 15.00
CA ASP A 227 -3.40 8.57 14.68
C ASP A 227 -4.00 9.41 15.83
N MET A 228 -4.49 8.77 16.91
CA MET A 228 -5.17 9.43 18.03
C MET A 228 -4.37 10.57 18.67
N TRP A 229 -3.04 10.45 18.70
CA TRP A 229 -2.15 11.46 19.29
C TRP A 229 -1.76 12.58 18.32
N HIS A 230 -2.09 12.44 17.04
CA HIS A 230 -1.79 13.38 15.93
C HIS A 230 -3.03 13.59 15.05
N ALA A 231 -4.19 13.79 15.68
CA ALA A 231 -5.48 13.87 15.00
C ALA A 231 -5.57 15.02 13.98
N ASP A 232 -4.77 16.08 14.15
CA ASP A 232 -4.66 17.20 13.22
C ASP A 232 -3.98 16.82 11.89
N GLU A 233 -3.09 15.82 11.91
CA GLU A 233 -2.43 15.29 10.72
C GLU A 233 -3.27 14.21 10.02
N PHE A 234 -4.26 13.64 10.72
CA PHE A 234 -5.06 12.53 10.19
C PHE A 234 -5.90 12.91 8.97
N GLU A 235 -6.69 13.99 9.06
CA GLU A 235 -7.54 14.43 7.94
C GLU A 235 -6.75 14.76 6.65
N PRO A 236 -5.69 15.60 6.70
CA PRO A 236 -4.94 15.91 5.49
C PRO A 236 -4.22 14.68 4.93
N SER A 237 -3.72 13.78 5.79
CA SER A 237 -3.07 12.53 5.34
C SER A 237 -4.07 11.56 4.72
N MET A 238 -5.23 11.34 5.33
CA MET A 238 -6.31 10.53 4.76
C MET A 238 -6.79 11.10 3.43
N ARG A 239 -6.91 12.43 3.33
CA ARG A 239 -7.23 13.10 2.07
C ARG A 239 -6.18 12.81 0.99
N ALA A 240 -4.90 12.92 1.32
CA ALA A 240 -3.82 12.60 0.39
C ALA A 240 -3.86 11.13 -0.08
N ILE A 241 -4.12 10.17 0.81
CA ILE A 241 -4.28 8.75 0.46
C ILE A 241 -5.44 8.55 -0.53
N ILE A 242 -6.58 9.19 -0.27
CA ILE A 242 -7.78 9.11 -1.11
C ILE A 242 -7.52 9.74 -2.48
N GLU A 243 -6.94 10.94 -2.52
CA GLU A 243 -6.65 11.65 -3.76
C GLU A 243 -5.62 10.90 -4.60
N TYR A 244 -4.54 10.39 -3.97
CA TYR A 244 -3.56 9.53 -4.64
C TYR A 244 -4.18 8.24 -5.21
N SER A 245 -5.11 7.61 -4.48
CA SER A 245 -5.84 6.43 -4.98
C SER A 245 -6.64 6.76 -6.24
N ILE A 246 -7.41 7.85 -6.21
CA ILE A 246 -8.23 8.30 -7.33
C ILE A 246 -7.36 8.62 -8.56
N GLU A 247 -6.24 9.33 -8.36
CA GLU A 247 -5.30 9.71 -9.43
C GLU A 247 -4.67 8.49 -10.11
N ASN A 248 -4.46 7.40 -9.37
CA ASN A 248 -3.93 6.14 -9.88
C ASN A 248 -5.01 5.18 -10.39
N GLY A 249 -6.26 5.63 -10.53
CA GLY A 249 -7.37 4.79 -11.00
C GLY A 249 -7.72 3.64 -10.03
N VAL A 250 -7.47 3.85 -8.73
CA VAL A 250 -7.78 2.91 -7.66
C VAL A 250 -8.98 3.45 -6.88
N ILE A 251 -10.03 2.64 -6.73
CA ILE A 251 -11.24 3.05 -6.00
C ILE A 251 -10.97 2.99 -4.49
N PRO A 252 -11.00 4.12 -3.76
CA PRO A 252 -10.81 4.11 -2.32
C PRO A 252 -12.11 3.72 -1.60
N ILE A 253 -12.01 2.73 -0.70
CA ILE A 253 -13.05 2.33 0.24
C ILE A 253 -12.52 2.58 1.64
N ILE A 254 -13.18 3.45 2.41
CA ILE A 254 -12.78 3.75 3.78
C ILE A 254 -13.48 2.77 4.73
N SER A 255 -12.72 2.11 5.59
CA SER A 255 -13.22 1.25 6.65
C SER A 255 -12.83 1.84 8.00
N THR A 256 -13.80 2.00 8.89
CA THR A 256 -13.56 2.46 10.27
C THR A 256 -13.41 1.27 11.21
N LYS A 257 -12.83 1.48 12.39
CA LYS A 257 -12.86 0.47 13.44
C LYS A 257 -14.30 0.23 13.90
N ALA A 258 -14.53 -0.92 14.52
CA ALA A 258 -15.87 -1.35 14.94
C ALA A 258 -16.28 -0.86 16.34
N ASP A 259 -15.33 -0.46 17.19
CA ASP A 259 -15.61 0.06 18.53
C ASP A 259 -15.69 1.59 18.54
N ASN A 260 -16.15 2.15 19.67
CA ASN A 260 -16.27 3.59 19.91
C ASN A 260 -15.67 3.93 21.29
N GLN A 261 -14.40 3.58 21.49
CA GLN A 261 -13.68 3.86 22.74
C GLN A 261 -13.52 5.37 23.00
N GLU A 262 -13.58 6.16 21.93
CA GLU A 262 -13.46 7.62 21.86
C GLU A 262 -14.74 8.31 22.37
N GLY A 263 -15.89 7.62 22.29
CA GLY A 263 -17.16 8.03 22.89
C GLY A 263 -18.01 8.96 22.02
N ASP A 264 -17.56 9.36 20.84
CA ASP A 264 -18.26 10.28 19.91
C ASP A 264 -18.80 9.61 18.63
N GLY A 265 -18.48 8.32 18.46
CA GLY A 265 -18.83 7.49 17.32
C GLY A 265 -17.77 7.50 16.22
N SER A 266 -16.54 7.95 16.48
CA SER A 266 -15.41 7.84 15.56
C SER A 266 -14.60 6.55 15.73
#